data_AF-A0A7C4G8P2-F1
#
_entry.id   AF-A0A7C4G8P2-F1
#
_cell.length_a   1.000
_cell.length_b   1.000
_cell.length_c   1.000
_cell.angle_alpha   90.00
_cell.angle_beta   90.00
_cell.angle_gamma   90.00
#
_symmetry.space_group_name_H-M   'P 1'
#
loop_
_entity.id
_entity.type
_entity.pdbx_description
1 polymer ?
#
loop_
_entity_poly.entity_id
_entity_poly.type
_entity_poly.pdbx_seq_one_letter_code
_entity_poly.pdbx_strand_id
1 'polypeptide(L)' 'MVTRFHGVITPFITPFKEDLSIDIDAIQWLVNYQIEGGVHGVFPNSTTGEFVHLS' A
#
# COMPACT_ATOMS: atom_id res chain seq x y z
N MET A 1 25.29 -7.53 8.50
CA MET A 1 24.79 -7.88 7.15
C MET A 1 23.61 -6.99 6.84
N VAL A 2 23.52 -6.44 5.62
CA VAL A 2 22.33 -5.69 5.18
C VAL A 2 21.33 -6.69 4.64
N THR A 3 20.15 -6.76 5.23
CA THR A 3 19.03 -7.57 4.71
C THR A 3 18.60 -6.98 3.36
N ARG A 4 18.61 -7.79 2.30
CA ARG A 4 18.08 -7.39 0.98
C ARG A 4 16.59 -7.73 0.92
N PHE A 5 15.77 -6.75 0.55
CA PHE A 5 14.36 -7.00 0.23
C PHE A 5 14.25 -7.86 -1.04
N HIS A 6 13.35 -8.85 -1.03
CA HIS A 6 13.14 -9.77 -2.15
C HIS A 6 11.67 -10.24 -2.20
N GLY A 7 11.27 -10.78 -3.35
CA GLY A 7 9.90 -11.27 -3.59
C GLY A 7 9.01 -10.21 -4.25
N VAL A 8 7.70 -10.37 -4.09
CA VAL A 8 6.71 -9.44 -4.64
C VAL A 8 6.55 -8.27 -3.68
N ILE A 9 6.91 -7.07 -4.13
CA ILE A 9 6.73 -5.82 -3.39
C ILE A 9 5.83 -4.92 -4.22
N THR A 10 4.61 -4.69 -3.74
CA THR A 10 3.58 -4.02 -4.53
C THR A 10 3.64 -2.51 -4.35
N PRO A 11 3.50 -1.71 -5.42
CA PRO A 11 3.21 -0.29 -5.26
C PRO A 11 1.80 -0.17 -4.68
N PHE A 12 1.71 0.31 -3.45
CA PHE A 12 0.48 0.31 -2.68
C PHE A 12 -0.41 1.47 -3.11
N ILE A 13 -1.66 1.19 -3.47
CA ILE A 13 -2.67 2.22 -3.71
C ILE A 13 -3.00 2.96 -2.40
N THR A 14 -3.45 4.21 -2.48
CA THR A 14 -3.99 4.92 -1.31
C THR A 14 -5.52 4.87 -1.38
N PRO A 15 -6.20 4.03 -0.59
CA PRO A 15 -7.66 4.02 -0.53
C PRO A 15 -8.20 5.34 0.01
N PHE A 16 -9.27 5.81 -0.62
CA PHE A 16 -10.00 7.01 -0.21
C PHE A 16 -11.47 6.68 0.02
N LYS A 17 -12.08 7.41 0.95
CA LYS A 17 -13.54 7.45 1.13
C LYS A 17 -14.17 8.29 0.02
N GLU A 18 -15.49 8.30 -0.05
CA GLU A 18 -16.23 9.12 -1.03
C GLU A 18 -15.93 10.62 -0.91
N ASP A 19 -15.60 11.11 0.28
CA ASP A 19 -15.21 12.49 0.55
C ASP A 19 -13.72 12.79 0.26
N LEU A 20 -13.01 11.84 -0.35
CA LEU A 20 -11.57 11.89 -0.66
C LEU A 20 -10.65 11.93 0.57
N SER A 21 -11.18 11.75 1.79
CA SER A 21 -10.33 11.49 2.95
C SER A 21 -9.72 10.09 2.87
N ILE A 22 -8.54 9.90 3.49
CA ILE A 22 -7.86 8.59 3.50
C ILE A 22 -8.73 7.57 4.24
N ASP A 23 -8.94 6.41 3.63
CA ASP A 23 -9.66 5.30 4.23
C ASP A 23 -8.71 4.33 4.93
N ILE A 24 -8.54 4.52 6.24
CA ILE A 24 -7.66 3.70 7.09
C ILE A 24 -8.16 2.25 7.22
N ASP A 25 -9.47 2.03 7.25
CA ASP A 25 -10.04 0.69 7.39
C ASP A 25 -9.81 -0.12 6.11
N ALA A 26 -10.00 0.52 4.95
CA ALA A 26 -9.67 -0.08 3.66
C ALA A 26 -8.16 -0.35 3.49
N ILE A 27 -7.29 0.53 4.01
CA ILE A 27 -5.84 0.28 4.04
C ILE A 27 -5.54 -0.99 4.83
N GLN A 28 -6.09 -1.13 6.04
CA GLN A 28 -5.84 -2.29 6.88
C GLN A 28 -6.33 -3.58 6.22
N TRP A 29 -7.53 -3.55 5.64
CA TRP A 29 -8.07 -4.68 4.87
C TRP A 29 -7.15 -5.05 3.70
N LEU A 30 -6.70 -4.08 2.90
CA LEU A 30 -5.88 -4.33 1.72
C LEU A 30 -4.49 -4.87 2.09
N VAL A 31 -3.89 -4.37 3.18
CA VAL A 31 -2.62 -4.91 3.70
C VAL A 31 -2.80 -6.38 4.08
N ASN A 32 -3.85 -6.71 4.83
CA ASN A 32 -4.10 -8.10 5.24
C ASN A 32 -4.36 -9.01 4.05
N TYR A 33 -5.16 -8.56 3.08
CA TYR A 33 -5.39 -9.30 1.83
C TYR A 33 -4.08 -9.60 1.09
N GLN A 34 -3.16 -8.64 1.02
CA GLN A 34 -1.86 -8.84 0.38
C GLN A 34 -0.95 -9.79 1.16
N ILE A 35 -0.95 -9.72 2.49
CA ILE A 35 -0.22 -10.66 3.35
C ILE A 35 -0.73 -12.08 3.13
N GLU A 36 -2.06 -12.28 3.17
CA GLU A 36 -2.69 -13.58 2.92
C GLU A 36 -2.40 -14.11 1.51
N GLY A 37 -2.27 -13.20 0.54
CA GLY A 37 -1.87 -13.51 -0.84
C GLY A 37 -0.38 -13.80 -1.04
N GLY A 38 0.46 -13.73 0.01
CA GLY A 38 1.89 -14.03 -0.08
C GLY A 38 2.74 -12.89 -0.65
N VAL A 39 2.25 -11.64 -0.62
CA VAL A 39 3.06 -10.46 -0.94
C VAL A 39 4.12 -10.27 0.16
N HIS A 40 5.34 -9.92 -0.26
CA HIS A 40 6.53 -9.89 0.60
C HIS A 40 6.79 -8.49 1.17
N GLY A 41 6.13 -7.46 0.61
CA GLY A 41 6.18 -6.10 1.10
C GLY A 41 5.25 -5.16 0.34
N VAL A 42 5.06 -3.97 0.89
CA VAL A 42 4.29 -2.89 0.27
C VAL A 42 5.17 -1.66 0.12
N PHE A 43 5.00 -0.95 -0.99
CA PHE A 43 5.66 0.31 -1.30
C PHE A 43 4.61 1.44 -1.35
N PRO A 44 4.34 2.10 -0.21
CA PRO A 44 3.37 3.19 -0.12
C PRO A 44 3.93 4.49 -0.70
N ASN A 45 3.06 5.50 -0.85
CA ASN A 45 3.42 6.81 -1.39
C ASN A 45 4.12 6.71 -2.77
N SER A 46 3.61 5.79 -3.60
CA SER A 46 4.11 5.52 -4.94
C SER A 46 3.28 6.27 -5.98
N THR A 47 3.71 6.28 -7.25
CA THR A 47 2.89 6.82 -8.35
C THR A 47 1.52 6.13 -8.43
N THR A 48 1.48 4.82 -8.17
CA THR A 48 0.23 4.03 -8.09
C THR A 48 -0.61 4.39 -6.86
N GLY A 49 0.03 4.85 -5.79
CA GLY A 49 -0.62 5.39 -4.59
C GLY A 49 -1.01 6.87 -4.70
N GLU A 50 -0.89 7.47 -5.88
CA GLU A 50 -1.29 8.85 -6.17
C GLU A 50 -0.57 9.92 -5.33
N PHE A 51 0.70 9.69 -4.97
CA PHE A 51 1.43 10.57 -4.04
C PHE A 51 1.47 12.05 -4.44
N VAL A 52 1.39 12.36 -5.73
CA VAL A 52 1.38 13.74 -6.26
C VAL A 52 0.13 14.53 -5.86
N HIS A 53 -0.92 13.86 -5.42
CA HIS A 53 -2.19 14.46 -4.99
C HIS A 53 -2.36 14.48 -3.46
N LEU A 54 -1.39 13.96 -2.71
CA LEU A 54 -1.43 13.90 -1.24
C LEU A 54 -0.77 15.14 -0.61
N SER A 55 -1.24 15.54 0.57
CA SER A 55 -0.75 16.69 1.35
C SER A 55 -0.18 16.32 2.72
#